data_AF-A0A800DRF5-F1
#
_entry.id   AF-A0A800DRF5-F1
#
_cell.length_a   1.000
_cell.length_b   1.000
_cell.length_c   1.000
_cell.angle_alpha   90.00
_cell.angle_beta   90.00
_cell.angle_gamma   90.00
#
_symmetry.space_group_name_H-M   'P 1'
#
loop_
_entity.id
_entity.type
_entity.pdbx_description
1 polymer ?
#
loop_
_entity_poly.entity_id
_entity_poly.type
_entity_poly.pdbx_seq_one_letter_code
_entity_poly.pdbx_strand_id
1 'polypeptide(L)'
;MALILLLTISIFSTNAIANSSLPACPDEVGAEKPLLLTATSPSQLLYADTLFDDNDFDGAILEFKRYIFYNPQSNVLDYALYRIGQSYYYSQRPINAQKSFERLLKDYPQSPLRLYTRFMLGKTFMDNEDFPRARKEFHLITKSNIDKKLSAQAKYLEAWSYLSERDWYSAVAEFRKVGQFQPFTSFEGSPDNPLSIKAERLANETLASIRLSRKSPTLARWMSTFLPGSGQIYAGKITNGLISTAFNAAFIYLLVDSLRDKRYVDAVGVYIIGARFYWGNIYNAKQSALEYNQRIEERLLEKLKNL
;
A
#
# COMPACT_ATOMS: atom_id res chain seq x y z
N MET A 1 14.65 -35.13 -26.06
CA MET A 1 15.26 -33.79 -26.01
C MET A 1 14.29 -32.80 -25.35
N ALA A 2 13.95 -33.06 -24.08
CA ALA A 2 12.90 -32.35 -23.33
C ALA A 2 13.40 -32.05 -21.91
N LEU A 3 14.58 -31.43 -21.79
CA LEU A 3 15.24 -31.18 -20.50
C LEU A 3 15.96 -29.82 -20.45
N ILE A 4 15.50 -28.82 -21.21
CA ILE A 4 16.03 -27.43 -21.15
C ILE A 4 14.85 -26.42 -21.12
N LEU A 5 13.81 -26.76 -20.37
CA LEU A 5 12.77 -25.84 -19.93
C LEU A 5 12.57 -26.19 -18.45
N LEU A 6 12.98 -25.31 -17.52
CA LEU A 6 12.60 -25.22 -16.09
C LEU A 6 13.78 -24.80 -15.18
N LEU A 7 14.55 -23.76 -15.51
CA LEU A 7 15.61 -23.28 -14.58
C LEU A 7 15.85 -21.76 -14.56
N THR A 8 14.86 -20.93 -14.92
CA THR A 8 14.97 -19.46 -14.76
C THR A 8 13.75 -18.78 -14.14
N ILE A 9 12.95 -19.50 -13.36
CA ILE A 9 11.91 -18.89 -12.52
C ILE A 9 12.14 -19.38 -11.11
N SER A 10 12.92 -18.65 -10.32
CA SER A 10 12.94 -18.67 -8.83
C SER A 10 14.19 -17.98 -8.29
N ILE A 11 14.38 -16.69 -8.57
CA ILE A 11 15.22 -15.83 -7.71
C ILE A 11 14.63 -14.41 -7.76
N PHE A 12 13.51 -14.17 -7.09
CA PHE A 12 13.06 -12.87 -6.56
C PHE A 12 11.77 -13.10 -5.76
N SER A 13 11.81 -13.97 -4.75
CA SER A 13 10.68 -14.15 -3.83
C SER A 13 11.15 -14.67 -2.48
N THR A 14 12.01 -13.93 -1.80
CA THR A 14 12.24 -14.06 -0.35
C THR A 14 13.05 -12.84 0.07
N ASN A 15 12.54 -12.06 1.03
CA ASN A 15 13.11 -10.85 1.67
C ASN A 15 12.47 -9.49 1.32
N ALA A 16 11.14 -9.44 1.20
CA ALA A 16 10.38 -8.18 1.31
C ALA A 16 9.23 -8.26 2.32
N ILE A 17 9.33 -9.16 3.31
CA ILE A 17 8.41 -9.21 4.46
C ILE A 17 9.22 -8.74 5.67
N ALA A 18 9.15 -7.43 5.95
CA ALA A 18 9.40 -6.78 7.24
C ALA A 18 9.75 -5.29 7.03
N ASN A 19 8.74 -4.47 6.68
CA ASN A 19 8.64 -3.01 6.95
C ASN A 19 7.52 -2.38 6.08
N SER A 20 6.37 -3.06 5.98
CA SER A 20 5.18 -2.55 5.29
C SER A 20 4.22 -1.79 6.21
N SER A 21 4.68 -1.28 7.36
CA SER A 21 3.85 -0.40 8.17
C SER A 21 3.55 0.86 7.36
N LEU A 22 2.27 1.10 7.10
CA LEU A 22 1.79 2.40 6.63
C LEU A 22 2.34 3.50 7.53
N PRO A 23 2.63 4.70 6.99
CA PRO A 23 3.14 5.78 7.82
C PRO A 23 2.11 6.11 8.89
N ALA A 24 2.56 6.16 10.15
CA ALA A 24 1.71 6.55 11.26
C ALA A 24 1.10 7.93 10.99
N CYS A 25 -0.18 8.09 11.29
CA CYS A 25 -0.82 9.39 11.20
C CYS A 25 -0.28 10.27 12.35
N PRO A 26 0.22 11.49 12.08
CA PRO A 26 0.61 12.43 13.13
C PRO A 26 -0.55 12.69 14.10
N ASP A 27 -0.24 12.74 15.40
CA ASP A 27 -1.16 13.08 16.50
C ASP A 27 -2.42 12.19 16.57
N GLU A 28 -2.25 10.87 16.47
CA GLU A 28 -3.31 9.86 16.41
C GLU A 28 -4.32 9.96 17.58
N VAL A 29 -5.61 10.19 17.29
CA VAL A 29 -6.65 10.35 18.33
C VAL A 29 -6.97 9.03 19.07
N GLY A 30 -6.54 7.88 18.53
CA GLY A 30 -6.74 6.56 19.15
C GLY A 30 -5.84 6.26 20.36
N ALA A 31 -4.80 7.08 20.59
CA ALA A 31 -3.90 6.97 21.74
C ALA A 31 -4.36 7.77 22.97
N GLU A 32 -5.28 8.74 22.77
CA GLU A 32 -5.79 9.57 23.87
C GLU A 32 -6.90 8.83 24.63
N LYS A 33 -6.70 8.65 25.94
CA LYS A 33 -7.72 8.09 26.84
C LYS A 33 -8.89 9.10 26.91
N PRO A 34 -10.13 8.75 26.54
CA PRO A 34 -11.23 9.70 26.54
C PRO A 34 -11.41 10.33 27.92
N LEU A 35 -11.35 11.66 27.99
CA LEU A 35 -11.34 12.47 29.22
C LEU A 35 -12.50 12.17 30.19
N LEU A 36 -13.64 11.71 29.68
CA LEU A 36 -14.81 11.36 30.49
C LEU A 36 -14.64 10.06 31.29
N LEU A 37 -13.72 9.17 30.90
CA LEU A 37 -13.57 7.84 31.52
C LEU A 37 -12.53 7.82 32.65
N THR A 38 -11.55 8.72 32.66
CA THR A 38 -10.46 8.71 33.67
C THR A 38 -10.92 9.10 35.08
N ALA A 39 -11.94 9.94 35.21
CA ALA A 39 -12.36 10.49 36.50
C ALA A 39 -13.21 9.53 37.36
N THR A 40 -13.76 8.45 36.79
CA THR A 40 -14.72 7.55 37.48
C THR A 40 -14.53 6.05 37.19
N SER A 41 -13.43 5.65 36.53
CA SER A 41 -13.20 4.24 36.16
C SER A 41 -13.04 3.32 37.39
N PRO A 42 -13.71 2.15 37.43
CA PRO A 42 -13.48 1.12 38.45
C PRO A 42 -12.00 0.75 38.56
N SER A 43 -11.54 0.44 39.78
CA SER A 43 -10.14 0.08 40.06
C SER A 43 -9.59 -1.03 39.16
N GLN A 44 -10.42 -2.02 38.81
CA GLN A 44 -10.04 -3.10 37.91
C GLN A 44 -9.76 -2.62 36.47
N LEU A 45 -10.53 -1.65 35.96
CA LEU A 45 -10.27 -1.08 34.63
C LEU A 45 -9.00 -0.25 34.62
N LEU A 46 -8.71 0.46 35.73
CA LEU A 46 -7.46 1.19 35.86
C LEU A 46 -6.25 0.24 35.82
N TYR A 47 -6.31 -0.89 36.52
CA TYR A 47 -5.25 -1.91 36.46
C TYR A 47 -5.11 -2.55 35.07
N ALA A 48 -6.22 -2.87 34.39
CA ALA A 48 -6.17 -3.36 33.02
C ALA A 48 -5.57 -2.33 32.06
N ASP A 49 -5.86 -1.05 32.28
CA ASP A 49 -5.25 0.05 31.53
C ASP A 49 -3.74 0.14 31.79
N THR A 50 -3.27 0.01 33.05
CA THR A 50 -1.83 0.04 33.34
C THR A 50 -1.09 -1.10 32.63
N LEU A 51 -1.66 -2.30 32.61
CA LEU A 51 -1.08 -3.44 31.88
C LEU A 51 -0.95 -3.14 30.39
N PHE A 52 -1.98 -2.53 29.79
CA PHE A 52 -1.93 -2.12 28.40
C PHE A 52 -0.85 -1.06 28.14
N ASP A 53 -0.76 -0.07 29.02
CA ASP A 53 0.20 1.03 28.91
C ASP A 53 1.65 0.49 29.07
N ASP A 54 1.83 -0.58 29.85
CA ASP A 54 3.08 -1.35 29.98
C ASP A 54 3.35 -2.30 28.79
N ASN A 55 2.48 -2.31 27.78
CA ASN A 55 2.47 -3.24 26.63
C ASN A 55 2.26 -4.72 27.00
N ASP A 56 1.84 -5.04 28.23
CA ASP A 56 1.33 -6.36 28.59
C ASP A 56 -0.10 -6.52 28.06
N PHE A 57 -0.21 -6.65 26.74
CA PHE A 57 -1.49 -6.76 26.06
C PHE A 57 -2.26 -8.03 26.46
N ASP A 58 -1.57 -9.13 26.77
CA ASP A 58 -2.22 -10.37 27.20
C ASP A 58 -2.81 -10.23 28.61
N GLY A 59 -2.07 -9.65 29.55
CA GLY A 59 -2.56 -9.29 30.88
C GLY A 59 -3.74 -8.31 30.81
N ALA A 60 -3.62 -7.27 30.00
CA ALA A 60 -4.71 -6.31 29.77
C ALA A 60 -5.98 -6.98 29.24
N ILE A 61 -5.85 -7.82 28.20
CA ILE A 61 -6.98 -8.58 27.63
C ILE A 61 -7.64 -9.45 28.70
N LEU A 62 -6.84 -10.14 29.52
CA LEU A 62 -7.36 -10.98 30.59
C LEU A 62 -8.20 -10.16 31.57
N GLU A 63 -7.67 -9.04 32.07
CA GLU A 63 -8.36 -8.22 33.07
C GLU A 63 -9.61 -7.52 32.52
N PHE A 64 -9.59 -7.01 31.27
CA PHE A 64 -10.79 -6.48 30.64
C PHE A 64 -11.86 -7.56 30.44
N LYS A 65 -11.48 -8.78 30.05
CA LYS A 65 -12.43 -9.91 29.93
C LYS A 65 -13.01 -10.31 31.28
N ARG A 66 -12.18 -10.36 32.33
CA ARG A 66 -12.64 -10.60 33.71
C ARG A 66 -13.64 -9.54 34.14
N TYR A 67 -13.36 -8.26 33.86
CA TYR A 67 -14.29 -7.17 34.15
C TYR A 67 -15.65 -7.39 33.49
N ILE A 68 -15.67 -7.67 32.18
CA ILE A 68 -16.91 -7.95 31.43
C ILE A 68 -17.67 -9.14 32.03
N PHE A 69 -16.98 -10.21 32.41
CA PHE A 69 -17.58 -11.41 32.97
C PHE A 69 -18.25 -11.16 34.32
N TYR A 70 -17.57 -10.45 35.23
CA TYR A 70 -18.09 -10.19 36.58
C TYR A 70 -19.05 -8.99 36.66
N ASN A 71 -19.07 -8.12 35.64
CA ASN A 71 -19.87 -6.89 35.64
C ASN A 71 -20.76 -6.78 34.38
N PRO A 72 -21.58 -7.79 34.03
CA PRO A 72 -22.31 -7.84 32.75
C PRO A 72 -23.37 -6.73 32.58
N GLN A 73 -23.70 -6.00 33.64
CA GLN A 73 -24.64 -4.86 33.61
C GLN A 73 -23.93 -3.49 33.64
N SER A 74 -22.61 -3.47 33.59
CA SER A 74 -21.84 -2.22 33.62
C SER A 74 -22.15 -1.35 32.39
N ASN A 75 -22.16 -0.03 32.60
CA ASN A 75 -22.34 0.96 31.55
C ASN A 75 -21.06 1.28 30.76
N VAL A 76 -19.92 0.70 31.14
CA VAL A 76 -18.60 0.90 30.48
C VAL A 76 -18.07 -0.39 29.84
N LEU A 77 -18.95 -1.33 29.49
CA LEU A 77 -18.57 -2.57 28.80
C LEU A 77 -18.04 -2.33 27.38
N ASP A 78 -18.53 -1.30 26.72
CA ASP A 78 -18.04 -0.84 25.42
C ASP A 78 -16.57 -0.40 25.51
N TYR A 79 -16.18 0.32 26.57
CA TYR A 79 -14.79 0.67 26.82
C TYR A 79 -13.89 -0.55 27.01
N ALA A 80 -14.30 -1.52 27.81
CA ALA A 80 -13.55 -2.76 27.98
C ALA A 80 -13.39 -3.52 26.65
N LEU A 81 -14.44 -3.60 25.83
CA LEU A 81 -14.36 -4.21 24.49
C LEU A 81 -13.43 -3.45 23.55
N TYR A 82 -13.48 -2.11 23.58
CA TYR A 82 -12.59 -1.27 22.79
C TYR A 82 -11.12 -1.53 23.14
N ARG A 83 -10.79 -1.53 24.45
CA ARG A 83 -9.43 -1.82 24.93
C ARG A 83 -8.96 -3.23 24.62
N ILE A 84 -9.84 -4.24 24.69
CA ILE A 84 -9.52 -5.60 24.21
C ILE A 84 -9.16 -5.60 22.73
N GLY A 85 -9.96 -4.90 21.91
CA GLY A 85 -9.69 -4.76 20.48
C GLY A 85 -8.35 -4.07 20.21
N GLN A 86 -8.05 -2.97 20.91
CA GLN A 86 -6.76 -2.28 20.82
C GLN A 86 -5.61 -3.19 21.25
N SER A 87 -5.77 -3.93 22.35
CA SER A 87 -4.74 -4.86 22.84
C SER A 87 -4.43 -5.93 21.80
N TYR A 88 -5.47 -6.49 21.16
CA TYR A 88 -5.28 -7.42 20.05
C TYR A 88 -4.63 -6.77 18.82
N TYR A 89 -4.95 -5.52 18.53
CA TYR A 89 -4.36 -4.77 17.42
C TYR A 89 -2.86 -4.56 17.65
N TYR A 90 -2.46 -4.00 18.80
CA TYR A 90 -1.06 -3.72 19.12
C TYR A 90 -0.23 -4.99 19.37
N SER A 91 -0.85 -6.09 19.80
CA SER A 91 -0.21 -7.41 19.86
C SER A 91 -0.19 -8.18 18.53
N GLN A 92 -0.50 -7.52 17.41
CA GLN A 92 -0.46 -8.07 16.04
C GLN A 92 -1.37 -9.30 15.83
N ARG A 93 -2.55 -9.29 16.46
CA ARG A 93 -3.58 -10.34 16.35
C ARG A 93 -4.83 -9.79 15.65
N PRO A 94 -4.77 -9.46 14.35
CA PRO A 94 -5.77 -8.65 13.68
C PRO A 94 -7.14 -9.31 13.58
N ILE A 95 -7.22 -10.64 13.49
CA ILE A 95 -8.50 -11.37 13.48
C ILE A 95 -9.26 -11.18 14.81
N ASN A 96 -8.56 -11.18 15.94
CA ASN A 96 -9.17 -10.99 17.25
C ASN A 96 -9.52 -9.52 17.51
N ALA A 97 -8.69 -8.59 17.02
CA ALA A 97 -8.98 -7.16 17.02
C ALA A 97 -10.28 -6.87 16.26
N GLN A 98 -10.37 -7.38 15.01
CA GLN A 98 -11.55 -7.26 14.16
C GLN A 98 -12.81 -7.75 14.89
N LYS A 99 -12.80 -8.99 15.43
CA LYS A 99 -13.95 -9.54 16.17
C LYS A 99 -14.38 -8.68 17.35
N SER A 100 -13.41 -8.12 18.08
CA SER A 100 -13.69 -7.30 19.27
C SER A 100 -14.31 -5.95 18.89
N PHE A 101 -13.76 -5.30 17.85
CA PHE A 101 -14.29 -4.04 17.34
C PHE A 101 -15.67 -4.21 16.67
N GLU A 102 -15.85 -5.25 15.86
CA GLU A 102 -17.16 -5.56 15.25
C GLU A 102 -18.22 -5.84 16.31
N ARG A 103 -17.86 -6.55 17.39
CA ARG A 103 -18.76 -6.78 18.51
C ARG A 103 -19.17 -5.47 19.18
N LEU A 104 -18.24 -4.55 19.44
CA LEU A 104 -18.59 -3.25 20.01
C LEU A 104 -19.54 -2.47 19.10
N LEU A 105 -19.25 -2.40 17.79
CA LEU A 105 -20.10 -1.69 16.82
C LEU A 105 -21.51 -2.30 16.68
N LYS A 106 -21.64 -3.61 16.93
CA LYS A 106 -22.91 -4.34 16.89
C LYS A 106 -23.70 -4.21 18.19
N ASP A 107 -23.07 -4.51 19.32
CA ASP A 107 -23.72 -4.63 20.62
C ASP A 107 -23.95 -3.24 21.26
N TYR A 108 -23.11 -2.25 20.93
CA TYR A 108 -23.15 -0.89 21.48
C TYR A 108 -23.17 0.19 20.37
N PRO A 109 -24.19 0.21 19.49
CA PRO A 109 -24.24 1.10 18.33
C PRO A 109 -24.40 2.59 18.66
N GLN A 110 -24.68 2.94 19.92
CA GLN A 110 -24.76 4.32 20.42
C GLN A 110 -23.57 4.70 21.30
N SER A 111 -22.56 3.82 21.41
CA SER A 111 -21.36 4.09 22.21
C SER A 111 -20.65 5.37 21.74
N PRO A 112 -20.17 6.22 22.65
CA PRO A 112 -19.30 7.34 22.30
C PRO A 112 -17.99 6.86 21.63
N LEU A 113 -17.59 5.60 21.84
CA LEU A 113 -16.39 4.99 21.25
C LEU A 113 -16.62 4.47 19.84
N ARG A 114 -17.83 4.56 19.29
CA ARG A 114 -18.17 4.00 17.98
C ARG A 114 -17.26 4.50 16.86
N LEU A 115 -16.99 5.81 16.80
CA LEU A 115 -16.15 6.38 15.73
C LEU A 115 -14.68 5.96 15.88
N TYR A 116 -14.14 5.97 17.10
CA TYR A 116 -12.79 5.46 17.39
C TYR A 116 -12.66 3.97 17.08
N THR A 117 -13.70 3.19 17.38
CA THR A 117 -13.76 1.75 17.06
C THR A 117 -13.74 1.52 15.55
N ARG A 118 -14.51 2.31 14.77
CA ARG A 118 -14.43 2.26 13.30
C ARG A 118 -13.05 2.61 12.78
N PHE A 119 -12.40 3.60 13.40
CA PHE A 119 -11.05 4.01 13.01
C PHE A 119 -10.05 2.86 13.20
N MET A 120 -10.06 2.24 14.39
CA MET A 120 -9.20 1.10 14.70
C MET A 120 -9.52 -0.14 13.85
N LEU A 121 -10.80 -0.38 13.54
CA LEU A 121 -11.21 -1.44 12.62
C LEU A 121 -10.71 -1.18 11.20
N GLY A 122 -10.80 0.08 10.73
CA GLY A 122 -10.24 0.51 9.45
C GLY A 122 -8.73 0.27 9.39
N LYS A 123 -7.98 0.65 10.43
CA LYS A 123 -6.54 0.34 10.54
C LYS A 123 -6.26 -1.16 10.52
N THR A 124 -7.05 -1.95 11.25
CA THR A 124 -6.94 -3.42 11.25
C THR A 124 -7.12 -4.00 9.84
N PHE A 125 -8.03 -3.45 9.05
CA PHE A 125 -8.17 -3.83 7.64
C PHE A 125 -7.00 -3.36 6.77
N MET A 126 -6.46 -2.17 7.00
CA MET A 126 -5.28 -1.69 6.28
C MET A 126 -4.05 -2.58 6.52
N ASP A 127 -3.80 -2.98 7.76
CA ASP A 127 -2.66 -3.84 8.12
C ASP A 127 -2.80 -5.25 7.54
N ASN A 128 -4.03 -5.69 7.28
CA ASN A 128 -4.35 -6.92 6.56
C ASN A 128 -4.43 -6.73 5.02
N GLU A 129 -4.04 -5.57 4.49
CA GLU A 129 -4.12 -5.19 3.08
C GLU A 129 -5.55 -5.22 2.47
N ASP A 130 -6.59 -5.25 3.31
CA ASP A 130 -7.98 -5.12 2.86
C ASP A 130 -8.39 -3.64 2.76
N PHE A 131 -7.79 -2.97 1.77
CA PHE A 131 -8.03 -1.56 1.53
C PHE A 131 -9.51 -1.21 1.25
N PRO A 132 -10.31 -2.01 0.52
CA PRO A 132 -11.73 -1.73 0.32
C PRO A 132 -12.54 -1.68 1.62
N ARG A 133 -12.36 -2.64 2.54
CA ARG A 133 -13.04 -2.61 3.84
C ARG A 133 -12.52 -1.49 4.73
N ALA A 134 -11.21 -1.22 4.72
CA ALA A 134 -10.63 -0.09 5.43
C ALA A 134 -11.26 1.25 5.00
N ARG A 135 -11.35 1.50 3.69
CA ARG A 135 -12.00 2.70 3.14
C ARG A 135 -13.44 2.84 3.58
N LYS A 136 -14.20 1.75 3.60
CA LYS A 136 -15.59 1.78 4.04
C LYS A 136 -15.71 2.28 5.48
N GLU A 137 -14.87 1.78 6.39
CA GLU A 137 -14.89 2.21 7.79
C GLU A 137 -14.46 3.66 7.95
N PHE A 138 -13.41 4.11 7.27
CA PHE A 138 -12.98 5.51 7.30
C PHE A 138 -14.04 6.45 6.71
N HIS A 139 -14.67 6.07 5.61
CA HIS A 139 -15.73 6.84 4.98
C HIS A 139 -16.92 7.06 5.92
N LEU A 140 -17.29 6.06 6.73
CA LEU A 140 -18.37 6.18 7.72
C LEU A 140 -18.03 7.19 8.83
N ILE A 141 -16.77 7.34 9.20
CA ILE A 141 -16.32 8.38 10.14
C ILE A 141 -16.51 9.77 9.51
N THR A 142 -16.01 9.96 8.28
CA THR A 142 -16.06 11.26 7.59
C THR A 142 -17.48 11.75 7.33
N LYS A 143 -18.45 10.84 7.16
CA LYS A 143 -19.88 11.17 7.04
C LYS A 143 -20.52 11.68 8.32
N SER A 144 -20.02 11.29 9.49
CA SER A 144 -20.60 11.74 10.76
C SER A 144 -20.32 13.22 11.02
N ASN A 145 -19.15 13.71 10.60
CA ASN A 145 -18.67 15.07 10.82
C ASN A 145 -18.73 15.55 12.28
N ILE A 146 -18.73 14.61 13.24
CA ILE A 146 -18.81 14.89 14.69
C ILE A 146 -17.44 15.31 15.21
N ASP A 147 -16.42 14.49 14.96
CA ASP A 147 -15.03 14.76 15.33
C ASP A 147 -14.24 15.11 14.07
N LYS A 148 -13.90 16.39 13.93
CA LYS A 148 -13.16 16.91 12.78
C LYS A 148 -11.71 16.38 12.72
N LYS A 149 -11.05 16.22 13.87
CA LYS A 149 -9.67 15.70 13.93
C LYS A 149 -9.66 14.24 13.49
N LEU A 150 -10.54 13.42 14.07
CA LEU A 150 -10.68 12.02 13.68
C LEU A 150 -11.12 11.86 12.22
N SER A 151 -12.01 12.72 11.72
CA SER A 151 -12.44 12.69 10.31
C SER A 151 -11.29 13.03 9.36
N ALA A 152 -10.42 13.99 9.71
CA ALA A 152 -9.23 14.30 8.93
C ALA A 152 -8.26 13.11 8.88
N GLN A 153 -8.02 12.44 10.01
CA GLN A 153 -7.17 11.25 10.08
C GLN A 153 -7.74 10.09 9.29
N ALA A 154 -9.05 9.82 9.43
CA ALA A 154 -9.74 8.79 8.66
C ALA A 154 -9.62 9.06 7.15
N LYS A 155 -9.80 10.33 6.74
CA LYS A 155 -9.67 10.73 5.34
C LYS A 155 -8.26 10.58 4.80
N TYR A 156 -7.27 10.91 5.62
CA TYR A 156 -5.86 10.73 5.31
C TYR A 156 -5.52 9.24 5.08
N LEU A 157 -5.98 8.36 5.97
CA LEU A 157 -5.80 6.90 5.81
C LEU A 157 -6.59 6.31 4.65
N GLU A 158 -7.78 6.85 4.34
CA GLU A 158 -8.52 6.51 3.13
C GLU A 158 -7.69 6.82 1.87
N ALA A 159 -7.02 7.98 1.81
CA ALA A 159 -6.14 8.34 0.71
C ALA A 159 -4.90 7.42 0.61
N TRP A 160 -4.28 7.06 1.75
CA TRP A 160 -3.19 6.09 1.78
C TRP A 160 -3.62 4.70 1.29
N SER A 161 -4.86 4.29 1.54
CA SER A 161 -5.37 3.01 1.04
C SER A 161 -5.39 2.96 -0.50
N TYR A 162 -5.74 4.06 -1.17
CA TYR A 162 -5.67 4.16 -2.64
C TYR A 162 -4.22 4.18 -3.12
N LEU A 163 -3.34 4.86 -2.39
CA LEU A 163 -1.92 4.89 -2.72
C LEU A 163 -1.30 3.48 -2.64
N SER A 164 -1.66 2.69 -1.64
CA SER A 164 -1.22 1.30 -1.49
C SER A 164 -1.67 0.39 -2.64
N GLU A 165 -2.85 0.64 -3.21
CA GLU A 165 -3.35 -0.04 -4.41
C GLU A 165 -2.81 0.53 -5.73
N ARG A 166 -1.88 1.51 -5.66
CA ARG A 166 -1.34 2.25 -6.82
C ARG A 166 -2.42 3.01 -7.61
N ASP A 167 -3.56 3.31 -6.99
CA ASP A 167 -4.57 4.19 -7.54
C ASP A 167 -4.20 5.65 -7.22
N TRP A 168 -3.21 6.15 -7.96
CA TRP A 168 -2.62 7.47 -7.75
C TRP A 168 -3.61 8.62 -7.86
N TYR A 169 -4.56 8.53 -8.79
CA TYR A 169 -5.51 9.62 -9.03
C TYR A 169 -6.54 9.70 -7.90
N SER A 170 -7.08 8.56 -7.47
CA SER A 170 -7.97 8.52 -6.31
C SER A 170 -7.23 8.96 -5.05
N ALA A 171 -6.00 8.49 -4.83
CA ALA A 171 -5.18 8.92 -3.69
C ALA A 171 -5.01 10.45 -3.64
N VAL A 172 -4.63 11.08 -4.76
CA VAL A 172 -4.50 12.55 -4.86
C VAL A 172 -5.83 13.25 -4.57
N ALA A 173 -6.93 12.75 -5.13
CA ALA A 173 -8.25 13.34 -4.91
C ALA A 173 -8.69 13.25 -3.44
N GLU A 174 -8.42 12.12 -2.77
CA GLU A 174 -8.77 11.94 -1.36
C GLU A 174 -7.85 12.71 -0.41
N PHE A 175 -6.55 12.81 -0.68
CA PHE A 175 -5.62 13.63 0.12
C PHE A 175 -6.06 15.10 0.16
N ARG A 176 -6.48 15.66 -0.98
CA ARG A 176 -6.96 17.04 -1.06
C ARG A 176 -8.25 17.29 -0.25
N LYS A 177 -9.04 16.25 0.02
CA LYS A 177 -10.25 16.35 0.85
C LYS A 177 -9.95 16.38 2.34
N VAL A 178 -8.73 16.06 2.79
CA VAL A 178 -8.34 16.15 4.22
C VAL A 178 -8.55 17.58 4.74
N GLY A 179 -8.25 18.58 3.92
CA GLY A 179 -8.47 20.00 4.26
C GLY A 179 -9.94 20.39 4.48
N GLN A 180 -10.93 19.55 4.15
CA GLN A 180 -12.34 19.84 4.44
C GLN A 180 -12.67 19.69 5.93
N PHE A 181 -11.95 18.81 6.63
CA PHE A 181 -12.14 18.54 8.06
C PHE A 181 -11.19 19.39 8.91
N GLN A 182 -10.01 19.70 8.38
CA GLN A 182 -9.01 20.59 8.97
C GLN A 182 -8.61 21.67 7.96
N PRO A 183 -9.45 22.70 7.77
CA PRO A 183 -9.20 23.77 6.80
C PRO A 183 -7.89 24.48 7.07
N PHE A 184 -7.18 24.79 5.99
CA PHE A 184 -6.02 25.67 6.03
C PHE A 184 -6.46 27.06 6.52
N THR A 185 -6.17 27.38 7.77
CA THR A 185 -6.32 28.74 8.30
C THR A 185 -4.95 29.42 8.25
N SER A 186 -4.78 30.34 7.31
CA SER A 186 -3.57 31.14 7.10
C SER A 186 -3.33 32.21 8.17
N PHE A 187 -3.86 32.03 9.39
CA PHE A 187 -3.65 33.01 10.46
C PHE A 187 -2.24 32.81 11.04
N GLU A 188 -1.42 33.84 10.90
CA GLU A 188 -0.06 33.93 11.39
C GLU A 188 -0.05 33.63 12.90
N GLY A 189 0.49 32.46 13.28
CA GLY A 189 0.62 32.03 14.68
C GLY A 189 -0.22 30.83 15.15
N SER A 190 -1.01 30.17 14.30
CA SER A 190 -1.71 28.93 14.69
C SER A 190 -0.90 27.67 14.29
N PRO A 191 -0.40 26.85 15.23
CA PRO A 191 0.42 25.67 14.93
C PRO A 191 -0.34 24.48 14.31
N ASP A 192 -1.66 24.55 14.11
CA ASP A 192 -2.52 23.39 14.37
C ASP A 192 -3.10 22.65 13.15
N ASN A 193 -2.50 22.74 11.96
CA ASN A 193 -2.96 21.96 10.78
C ASN A 193 -1.86 21.16 10.05
N PRO A 194 -1.01 20.38 10.75
CA PRO A 194 0.07 19.63 10.10
C PRO A 194 -0.45 18.58 9.11
N LEU A 195 -1.61 17.96 9.38
CA LEU A 195 -2.10 16.84 8.57
C LEU A 195 -2.62 17.27 7.19
N SER A 196 -3.37 18.37 7.09
CA SER A 196 -3.87 18.85 5.79
C SER A 196 -2.73 19.39 4.92
N ILE A 197 -1.73 20.07 5.50
CA ILE A 197 -0.51 20.47 4.80
C ILE A 197 0.26 19.25 4.30
N LYS A 198 0.43 18.23 5.16
CA LYS A 198 1.10 16.98 4.79
C LYS A 198 0.35 16.26 3.66
N ALA A 199 -0.98 16.17 3.75
CA ALA A 199 -1.82 15.57 2.72
C ALA A 199 -1.71 16.31 1.38
N GLU A 200 -1.75 17.64 1.38
CA GLU A 200 -1.61 18.46 0.17
C GLU A 200 -0.22 18.29 -0.46
N ARG A 201 0.84 18.23 0.37
CA ARG A 201 2.20 17.94 -0.11
C ARG A 201 2.29 16.56 -0.77
N LEU A 202 1.72 15.53 -0.14
CA LEU A 202 1.66 14.18 -0.71
C LEU A 202 0.89 14.15 -2.02
N ALA A 203 -0.25 14.85 -2.11
CA ALA A 203 -1.04 14.95 -3.33
C ALA A 203 -0.25 15.59 -4.48
N ASN A 204 0.43 16.70 -4.22
CA ASN A 204 1.19 17.43 -5.24
C ASN A 204 2.43 16.64 -5.70
N GLU A 205 3.16 16.01 -4.77
CA GLU A 205 4.31 15.16 -5.10
C GLU A 205 3.89 13.93 -5.91
N THR A 206 2.78 13.28 -5.51
CA THR A 206 2.23 12.12 -6.23
C THR A 206 1.86 12.50 -7.66
N LEU A 207 1.11 13.59 -7.84
CA LEU A 207 0.65 14.05 -9.15
C LEU A 207 1.81 14.48 -10.08
N ALA A 208 2.82 15.15 -9.52
CA ALA A 208 4.00 15.55 -10.28
C ALA A 208 4.80 14.33 -10.76
N SER A 209 4.97 13.33 -9.89
CA SER A 209 5.79 12.14 -10.17
C SER A 209 5.15 11.23 -11.22
N ILE A 210 3.85 10.93 -11.12
CA ILE A 210 3.18 10.02 -12.06
C ILE A 210 3.14 10.55 -13.49
N ARG A 211 3.13 11.88 -13.66
CA ARG A 211 3.03 12.52 -14.99
C ARG A 211 4.35 12.46 -15.77
N LEU A 212 5.48 12.48 -15.08
CA LEU A 212 6.80 12.60 -15.70
C LEU A 212 7.53 11.26 -15.89
N SER A 213 7.16 10.24 -15.13
CA SER A 213 8.02 9.07 -14.96
C SER A 213 7.70 7.83 -15.79
N ARG A 214 6.53 7.72 -16.43
CA ARG A 214 6.14 6.46 -17.09
C ARG A 214 6.65 6.36 -18.54
N LYS A 215 7.08 5.16 -18.93
CA LYS A 215 7.47 4.76 -20.28
C LYS A 215 6.36 3.95 -20.93
N SER A 216 6.12 4.17 -22.22
CA SER A 216 5.08 3.46 -22.97
C SER A 216 5.56 2.06 -23.37
N PRO A 217 4.90 0.97 -22.91
CA PRO A 217 5.27 -0.40 -23.32
C PRO A 217 5.02 -0.66 -24.80
N THR A 218 4.00 -0.01 -25.36
CA THR A 218 3.66 -0.10 -26.78
C THR A 218 4.71 0.61 -27.64
N LEU A 219 5.18 1.78 -27.20
CA LEU A 219 6.27 2.48 -27.90
C LEU A 219 7.56 1.66 -27.86
N ALA A 220 7.92 1.10 -26.69
CA ALA A 220 9.10 0.23 -26.57
C ALA A 220 9.04 -0.96 -27.53
N ARG A 221 7.85 -1.58 -27.66
CA ARG A 221 7.60 -2.64 -28.63
C ARG A 221 7.81 -2.15 -30.06
N TRP A 222 7.18 -1.03 -30.44
CA TRP A 222 7.28 -0.44 -31.77
C TRP A 222 8.72 -0.10 -32.16
N MET A 223 9.48 0.50 -31.25
CA MET A 223 10.90 0.78 -31.45
C MET A 223 11.68 -0.50 -31.73
N SER A 224 11.53 -1.53 -30.89
CA SER A 224 12.24 -2.81 -31.07
C SER A 224 11.80 -3.63 -32.28
N THR A 225 10.63 -3.36 -32.87
CA THR A 225 10.22 -3.95 -34.16
C THR A 225 11.12 -3.46 -35.28
N PHE A 226 11.43 -2.17 -35.34
CA PHE A 226 12.24 -1.60 -36.43
C PHE A 226 13.73 -1.68 -36.15
N LEU A 227 14.12 -1.47 -34.90
CA LEU A 227 15.51 -1.49 -34.47
C LEU A 227 15.65 -2.38 -33.24
N PRO A 228 16.07 -3.65 -33.40
CA PRO A 228 16.20 -4.58 -32.28
C PRO A 228 17.06 -4.00 -31.16
N GLY A 229 16.59 -4.11 -29.91
CA GLY A 229 17.26 -3.55 -28.73
C GLY A 229 16.88 -2.10 -28.37
N SER A 230 16.32 -1.32 -29.30
CA SER A 230 16.02 0.11 -29.05
C SER A 230 14.94 0.32 -27.99
N GLY A 231 13.95 -0.57 -27.87
CA GLY A 231 12.95 -0.50 -26.82
C GLY A 231 13.50 -0.80 -25.42
N GLN A 232 14.51 -1.66 -25.31
CA GLN A 232 15.23 -1.91 -24.06
C GLN A 232 16.07 -0.69 -23.65
N ILE A 233 16.75 -0.06 -24.62
CA ILE A 233 17.51 1.19 -24.39
C ILE A 233 16.56 2.31 -23.95
N TYR A 234 15.40 2.44 -24.59
CA TYR A 234 14.34 3.39 -24.18
C TYR A 234 13.88 3.18 -22.73
N ALA A 235 13.84 1.93 -22.27
CA ALA A 235 13.54 1.57 -20.88
C ALA A 235 14.77 1.64 -19.94
N GLY A 236 15.91 2.14 -20.41
CA GLY A 236 17.15 2.31 -19.65
C GLY A 236 18.03 1.06 -19.53
N LYS A 237 17.65 -0.07 -20.16
CA LYS A 237 18.44 -1.31 -20.17
C LYS A 237 19.38 -1.36 -21.38
N ILE A 238 20.44 -0.55 -21.33
CA ILE A 238 21.37 -0.36 -22.47
C ILE A 238 22.04 -1.68 -22.87
N THR A 239 22.57 -2.43 -21.91
CA THR A 239 23.25 -3.72 -22.15
C THR A 239 22.34 -4.72 -22.86
N ASN A 240 21.10 -4.89 -22.37
CA ASN A 240 20.11 -5.77 -23.01
C ASN A 240 19.77 -5.32 -24.43
N GLY A 241 19.74 -4.00 -24.65
CA GLY A 241 19.55 -3.42 -25.98
C GLY A 241 20.68 -3.82 -26.93
N LEU A 242 21.93 -3.57 -26.54
CA LEU A 242 23.11 -3.89 -27.35
C LEU A 242 23.22 -5.38 -27.65
N ILE A 243 22.97 -6.24 -26.66
CA ILE A 243 22.93 -7.70 -26.84
C ILE A 243 21.86 -8.07 -27.89
N SER A 244 20.67 -7.48 -27.79
CA SER A 244 19.58 -7.76 -28.73
C SER A 244 19.94 -7.32 -30.15
N THR A 245 20.57 -6.14 -30.31
CA THR A 245 21.06 -5.66 -31.60
C THR A 245 22.11 -6.62 -32.18
N ALA A 246 23.09 -7.05 -31.37
CA ALA A 246 24.16 -7.93 -31.80
C ALA A 246 23.64 -9.30 -32.26
N PHE A 247 22.75 -9.93 -31.49
CA PHE A 247 22.15 -11.21 -31.89
C PHE A 247 21.34 -11.10 -33.18
N ASN A 248 20.53 -10.05 -33.33
CA ASN A 248 19.74 -9.86 -34.56
C ASN A 248 20.64 -9.61 -35.77
N ALA A 249 21.70 -8.80 -35.63
CA ALA A 249 22.69 -8.58 -36.67
C ALA A 249 23.40 -9.89 -37.07
N ALA A 250 23.78 -10.72 -36.08
CA ALA A 250 24.40 -12.02 -36.33
C ALA A 250 23.47 -12.97 -37.10
N PHE A 251 22.19 -13.08 -36.71
CA PHE A 251 21.23 -13.91 -37.45
C PHE A 251 20.96 -13.41 -38.87
N ILE A 252 20.89 -12.09 -39.08
CA ILE A 252 20.75 -11.51 -40.43
C ILE A 252 21.98 -11.84 -41.27
N TYR A 253 23.19 -11.66 -40.72
CA TYR A 253 24.44 -11.99 -41.41
C TYR A 253 24.48 -13.47 -41.80
N LEU A 254 24.23 -14.37 -40.86
CA LEU A 254 24.22 -15.82 -41.10
C LEU A 254 23.18 -16.24 -42.13
N LEU A 255 22.01 -15.58 -42.16
CA LEU A 255 20.98 -15.84 -43.14
C LEU A 255 21.43 -15.42 -44.55
N VAL A 256 22.01 -14.23 -44.68
CA VAL A 256 22.54 -13.72 -45.96
C VAL A 256 23.69 -14.58 -46.47
N ASP A 257 24.60 -14.96 -45.58
CA ASP A 257 25.73 -15.86 -45.87
C ASP A 257 25.24 -17.22 -46.40
N SER A 258 24.32 -17.86 -45.68
CA SER A 258 23.74 -19.16 -46.07
C SER A 258 23.03 -19.09 -47.43
N LEU A 259 22.31 -18.00 -47.70
CA LEU A 259 21.61 -17.81 -48.98
C LEU A 259 22.58 -17.57 -50.15
N ARG A 260 23.67 -16.81 -49.94
CA ARG A 260 24.70 -16.55 -50.95
C ARG A 260 25.40 -17.84 -51.39
N ASP A 261 25.69 -18.72 -50.43
CA ASP A 261 26.33 -20.01 -50.67
C ASP A 261 25.36 -21.11 -51.15
N LYS A 262 24.08 -20.77 -51.36
CA LYS A 262 23.01 -21.72 -51.74
C LYS A 262 22.80 -22.85 -50.72
N ARG A 263 23.15 -22.62 -49.44
CA ARG A 263 22.91 -23.53 -48.31
C ARG A 263 21.49 -23.34 -47.76
N TYR A 264 20.49 -23.80 -48.52
CA TYR A 264 19.08 -23.51 -48.21
C TYR A 264 18.57 -24.15 -46.91
N VAL A 265 19.05 -25.35 -46.55
CA VAL A 265 18.66 -26.01 -45.30
C VAL A 265 19.14 -25.21 -44.10
N ASP A 266 20.40 -24.74 -44.13
CA ASP A 266 20.97 -23.85 -43.11
C ASP A 266 20.19 -22.54 -43.02
N ALA A 267 19.88 -21.93 -44.16
CA ALA A 267 19.11 -20.68 -44.22
C ALA A 267 17.74 -20.81 -43.55
N VAL A 268 17.01 -21.92 -43.79
CA VAL A 268 15.72 -22.20 -43.13
C VAL A 268 15.90 -22.37 -41.62
N GLY A 269 16.92 -23.11 -41.18
CA GLY A 269 17.22 -23.30 -39.76
C GLY A 269 17.55 -21.98 -39.05
N VAL A 270 18.45 -21.18 -39.64
CA VAL A 270 18.84 -19.84 -39.15
C VAL A 270 17.63 -18.92 -39.09
N TYR A 271 16.77 -18.92 -40.12
CA TYR A 271 15.54 -18.12 -40.13
C TYR A 271 14.60 -18.50 -38.99
N ILE A 272 14.33 -19.79 -38.77
CA ILE A 272 13.42 -20.25 -37.70
C ILE A 272 13.92 -19.82 -36.32
N ILE A 273 15.21 -20.01 -36.05
CA ILE A 273 15.83 -19.64 -34.78
C ILE A 273 15.88 -18.11 -34.64
N GLY A 274 16.36 -17.40 -35.66
CA GLY A 274 16.46 -15.94 -35.68
C GLY A 274 15.11 -15.26 -35.50
N ALA A 275 14.05 -15.75 -36.16
CA ALA A 275 12.70 -15.23 -36.01
C ALA A 275 12.20 -15.36 -34.55
N ARG A 276 12.51 -16.49 -33.88
CA ARG A 276 12.17 -16.66 -32.45
C ARG A 276 12.86 -15.62 -31.58
N PHE A 277 14.16 -15.37 -31.80
CA PHE A 277 14.90 -14.35 -31.06
C PHE A 277 14.39 -12.94 -31.34
N TYR A 278 14.05 -12.63 -32.59
CA TYR A 278 13.48 -11.35 -32.99
C TYR A 278 12.14 -11.07 -32.26
N TRP A 279 11.21 -12.02 -32.29
CA TRP A 279 9.93 -11.89 -31.58
C TRP A 279 10.11 -11.82 -30.05
N GLY A 280 11.04 -12.61 -29.50
CA GLY A 280 11.40 -12.54 -28.09
C GLY A 280 11.96 -11.17 -27.68
N ASN A 281 12.78 -10.55 -28.52
CA ASN A 281 13.30 -9.19 -28.31
C ASN A 281 12.17 -8.15 -28.24
N ILE A 282 11.19 -8.21 -29.14
CA ILE A 282 10.03 -7.30 -29.14
C ILE A 282 9.22 -7.45 -27.84
N TYR A 283 9.02 -8.68 -27.37
CA TYR A 283 8.37 -8.96 -26.09
C TYR A 283 9.19 -8.42 -24.90
N ASN A 284 10.50 -8.67 -24.89
CA ASN A 284 11.40 -8.21 -23.82
C ASN A 284 11.52 -6.69 -23.74
N ALA A 285 11.37 -5.98 -24.87
CA ALA A 285 11.29 -4.53 -24.90
C ALA A 285 10.07 -4.00 -24.15
N LYS A 286 8.89 -4.59 -24.39
CA LYS A 286 7.66 -4.28 -23.65
C LYS A 286 7.86 -4.53 -22.15
N GLN A 287 8.39 -5.70 -21.78
CA GLN A 287 8.63 -6.04 -20.36
C GLN A 287 9.62 -5.09 -19.70
N SER A 288 10.68 -4.68 -20.40
CA SER A 288 11.65 -3.71 -19.87
C SER A 288 11.00 -2.37 -19.52
N ALA A 289 10.06 -1.89 -20.35
CA ALA A 289 9.32 -0.66 -20.06
C ALA A 289 8.32 -0.83 -18.88
N LEU A 290 7.68 -1.99 -18.75
CA LEU A 290 6.80 -2.29 -17.61
C LEU A 290 7.58 -2.32 -16.30
N GLU A 291 8.70 -3.03 -16.26
CA GLU A 291 9.57 -3.07 -15.08
C GLU A 291 10.13 -1.68 -14.73
N TYR A 292 10.47 -0.87 -15.73
CA TYR A 292 10.92 0.51 -15.49
C TYR A 292 9.84 1.31 -14.74
N ASN A 293 8.59 1.20 -15.19
CA ASN A 293 7.46 1.87 -14.53
C ASN A 293 7.24 1.36 -13.11
N GLN A 294 7.26 0.03 -12.90
CA GLN A 294 7.11 -0.58 -11.58
C GLN A 294 8.18 -0.09 -10.60
N ARG A 295 9.45 -0.06 -11.03
CA ARG A 295 10.56 0.45 -10.19
C ARG A 295 10.41 1.91 -9.81
N ILE A 296 9.82 2.75 -10.68
CA ILE A 296 9.58 4.15 -10.33
C ILE A 296 8.39 4.28 -9.39
N GLU A 297 7.31 3.54 -9.62
CA GLU A 297 6.16 3.50 -8.72
C GLU A 297 6.57 3.06 -7.30
N GLU A 298 7.45 2.05 -7.19
CA GLU A 298 8.01 1.59 -5.91
C GLU A 298 8.85 2.68 -5.22
N ARG A 299 9.80 3.28 -5.95
CA ARG A 299 10.60 4.39 -5.42
C ARG A 299 9.74 5.59 -5.02
N LEU A 300 8.66 5.85 -5.76
CA LEU A 300 7.71 6.90 -5.43
C LEU A 300 7.01 6.58 -4.12
N LEU A 301 6.48 5.36 -3.95
CA LEU A 301 5.85 4.94 -2.69
C LEU A 301 6.81 5.06 -1.51
N GLU A 302 8.05 4.59 -1.65
CA GLU A 302 9.07 4.74 -0.61
C GLU A 302 9.35 6.21 -0.29
N LYS A 303 9.49 7.05 -1.32
CA LYS A 303 9.67 8.50 -1.14
C LYS A 303 8.49 9.12 -0.40
N LEU A 304 7.25 8.79 -0.80
CA LEU A 304 6.03 9.33 -0.21
C LEU A 304 5.86 8.89 1.25
N LYS A 305 6.24 7.66 1.60
CA LYS A 305 6.21 7.17 2.99
C LYS A 305 7.15 7.96 3.92
N ASN A 306 8.22 8.53 3.36
CA ASN A 306 9.24 9.29 4.08
C ASN A 306 9.03 10.81 4.06
N LEU A 307 7.92 11.29 3.48
CA LEU A 307 7.51 12.71 3.50
C LEU A 307 6.73 13.07 4.76
#